data_AF-A0A1J7CDN8-F1
#
_entry.id   AF-A0A1J7CDN8-F1
#
_cell.length_a   1.000
_cell.length_b   1.000
_cell.length_c   1.000
_cell.angle_alpha   90.00
_cell.angle_beta   90.00
_cell.angle_gamma   90.00
#
_symmetry.space_group_name_H-M   'P 1'
#
loop_
_entity.id
_entity.type
_entity.pdbx_description
1 polymer ?
#
loop_
_entity_poly.entity_id
_entity_poly.type
_entity_poly.pdbx_seq_one_letter_code
_entity_poly.pdbx_strand_id
1 'polypeptide(L)'
;MHRHFILFKPYGYLSQFIYELKRKKKLLGELHDFPQGTMAIGRLDEDSEGLLLLTTDGKVSEQIRSKKVDKEYYVQVDGIITPEAIEQLQKGVEIGFEGGKYKTKPCSAFIVTEIPDFGPRAKKIRDERHGPTSWASITVNEGKFRQVRKMTAAVGFPTLRLVRVRIGNVYLQNLKAGDVLEVSGFQIND
;
A
#
# COMPACT_ATOMS: atom_id res chain seq x y z
N MET A 1 -12.35 -13.64 -22.55
CA MET A 1 -12.64 -12.29 -22.05
C MET A 1 -11.77 -12.06 -20.82
N HIS A 2 -11.09 -10.91 -20.72
CA HIS A 2 -10.28 -10.59 -19.55
C HIS A 2 -11.17 -10.10 -18.40
N ARG A 3 -10.72 -10.32 -17.15
CA ARG A 3 -11.42 -9.95 -15.92
C ARG A 3 -10.49 -9.09 -15.06
N HIS A 4 -11.06 -8.08 -14.41
CA HIS A 4 -10.31 -7.09 -13.64
C HIS A 4 -10.96 -6.90 -12.28
N PHE A 5 -10.14 -6.78 -11.24
CA PHE A 5 -10.63 -6.69 -9.87
C PHE A 5 -9.90 -5.61 -9.10
N ILE A 6 -10.65 -4.95 -8.23
CA ILE A 6 -10.16 -4.09 -7.15
C ILE A 6 -10.29 -4.90 -5.87
N LEU A 7 -9.17 -5.10 -5.19
CA LEU A 7 -9.11 -5.83 -3.93
C LEU A 7 -8.62 -4.89 -2.82
N PHE A 8 -9.29 -4.90 -1.68
CA PHE A 8 -8.66 -4.48 -0.43
C PHE A 8 -7.85 -5.66 0.10
N LYS A 9 -6.54 -5.66 -0.17
CA LYS A 9 -5.65 -6.71 0.32
C LYS A 9 -5.53 -6.63 1.85
N PRO A 10 -5.88 -7.68 2.61
CA PRO A 10 -5.73 -7.68 4.06
C PRO A 10 -4.27 -7.77 4.51
N TYR A 11 -4.03 -7.44 5.77
CA TYR A 11 -2.77 -7.70 6.45
C TYR A 11 -2.47 -9.20 6.52
N GLY A 12 -1.21 -9.57 6.33
CA GLY A 12 -0.75 -10.96 6.44
C GLY A 12 -0.90 -11.78 5.16
N TYR A 13 -1.48 -11.22 4.10
CA TYR A 13 -1.55 -11.85 2.78
C TYR A 13 -0.34 -11.47 1.93
N LEU A 14 0.19 -12.40 1.14
CA LEU A 14 1.16 -12.09 0.09
C LEU A 14 0.42 -11.58 -1.15
N SER A 15 1.05 -10.66 -1.90
CA SER A 15 0.54 -10.21 -3.21
C SER A 15 0.84 -11.25 -4.31
N GLN A 16 0.48 -12.52 -4.07
CA GLN A 16 0.81 -13.68 -4.91
C GLN A 16 -0.33 -14.71 -4.86
N PHE A 17 -0.47 -15.49 -5.94
CA PHE A 17 -1.42 -16.61 -6.04
C PHE A 17 -0.75 -17.98 -5.83
N ILE A 18 0.57 -18.06 -6.01
CA ILE A 18 1.36 -19.28 -5.89
C ILE A 18 2.53 -19.01 -4.95
N TYR A 19 2.81 -19.93 -4.05
CA TYR A 19 3.94 -19.86 -3.11
C TYR A 19 4.47 -21.27 -2.82
N GLU A 20 5.66 -21.57 -3.33
CA GLU A 20 6.20 -22.95 -3.40
C GLU A 20 7.08 -23.35 -2.21
N LEU A 21 7.28 -22.46 -1.22
CA LEU A 21 8.12 -22.75 -0.07
C LEU A 21 7.35 -23.47 1.04
N LYS A 22 8.06 -24.26 1.86
CA LYS A 22 7.48 -25.12 2.91
C LYS A 22 6.61 -24.40 3.95
N ARG A 23 6.76 -23.09 4.15
CA ARG A 23 5.95 -22.33 5.13
C ARG A 23 4.59 -21.96 4.54
N LYS A 24 3.50 -22.26 5.25
CA LYS A 24 2.16 -21.84 4.86
C LYS A 24 2.07 -20.30 4.91
N LYS A 25 1.57 -19.69 3.84
CA LYS A 25 1.31 -18.25 3.70
C LYS A 25 -0.10 -18.06 3.20
N LYS A 26 -0.72 -16.94 3.60
CA LYS A 26 -2.02 -16.53 3.09
C LYS A 26 -1.85 -15.88 1.72
N LEU A 27 -2.54 -16.38 0.71
CA LEU A 27 -2.40 -15.96 -0.68
C LEU A 27 -3.65 -15.25 -1.19
N LEU A 28 -3.52 -14.48 -2.26
CA LEU A 28 -4.65 -13.74 -2.85
C LEU A 28 -5.77 -14.68 -3.31
N GLY A 29 -5.42 -15.86 -3.81
CA GLY A 29 -6.37 -16.87 -4.26
C GLY A 29 -7.30 -17.41 -3.17
N GLU A 30 -7.02 -17.15 -1.89
CA GLU A 30 -7.90 -17.53 -0.76
C GLU A 30 -9.02 -16.51 -0.50
N LEU A 31 -9.00 -15.35 -1.15
CA LEU A 31 -9.91 -14.24 -0.86
C LEU A 31 -11.17 -14.25 -1.76
N HIS A 32 -11.11 -14.88 -2.92
CA HIS A 32 -12.20 -14.91 -3.91
C HIS A 32 -11.91 -15.98 -4.97
N ASP A 33 -12.95 -16.44 -5.67
CA ASP A 33 -12.87 -17.35 -6.82
C ASP A 33 -12.34 -16.62 -8.07
N PHE A 34 -11.07 -16.21 -8.02
CA PHE A 34 -10.41 -15.56 -9.14
C PHE A 34 -10.22 -16.54 -10.31
N PRO A 35 -10.46 -16.12 -11.56
CA PRO A 35 -10.22 -16.96 -12.72
C PRO A 35 -8.74 -17.33 -12.86
N GLN A 36 -8.46 -18.47 -13.47
CA GLN A 36 -7.09 -18.90 -13.76
C GLN A 36 -6.35 -17.83 -14.57
N GLY A 37 -5.08 -17.61 -14.21
CA GLY A 37 -4.25 -16.58 -14.85
C GLY A 37 -4.43 -15.17 -14.25
N THR A 38 -5.21 -15.02 -13.19
CA THR A 38 -5.27 -13.75 -12.45
C THR A 38 -3.91 -13.42 -11.83
N MET A 39 -3.46 -12.18 -12.01
CA MET A 39 -2.21 -11.66 -11.47
C MET A 39 -2.41 -10.30 -10.82
N ALA A 40 -1.54 -9.97 -9.86
CA ALA A 40 -1.52 -8.66 -9.24
C ALA A 40 -0.78 -7.63 -10.09
N ILE A 41 -1.35 -6.43 -10.19
CA ILE A 41 -0.72 -5.27 -10.81
C ILE A 41 0.11 -4.55 -9.75
N GLY A 42 1.40 -4.87 -9.73
CA GLY A 42 2.30 -4.44 -8.67
C GLY A 42 2.10 -5.25 -7.39
N ARG A 43 2.66 -4.77 -6.28
CA ARG A 43 2.66 -5.50 -5.00
C ARG A 43 2.40 -4.57 -3.83
N LEU A 44 1.83 -5.13 -2.78
CA LEU A 44 1.90 -4.66 -1.40
C LEU A 44 2.68 -5.70 -0.58
N ASP A 45 3.47 -5.23 0.38
CA ASP A 45 4.16 -6.11 1.31
C ASP A 45 3.16 -6.94 2.12
N GLU A 46 3.62 -8.07 2.68
CA GLU A 46 2.82 -8.93 3.55
C GLU A 46 2.17 -8.14 4.70
N ASP A 47 2.91 -7.18 5.24
CA ASP A 47 2.50 -6.35 6.38
C ASP A 47 1.72 -5.09 5.99
N SER A 48 1.44 -4.88 4.71
CA SER A 48 0.73 -3.72 4.17
C SER A 48 -0.66 -4.09 3.67
N GLU A 49 -1.57 -3.12 3.70
CA GLU A 49 -3.00 -3.28 3.47
C GLU A 49 -3.49 -2.39 2.32
N GLY A 50 -4.71 -2.63 1.86
CA GLY A 50 -5.45 -1.70 1.00
C GLY A 50 -5.41 -2.06 -0.49
N LEU A 51 -5.61 -1.04 -1.31
CA LEU A 51 -5.91 -1.13 -2.74
C LEU A 51 -4.85 -1.93 -3.51
N LEU A 52 -5.27 -3.06 -4.08
CA LEU A 52 -4.50 -3.87 -5.02
C LEU A 52 -5.36 -4.17 -6.25
N LEU A 53 -4.84 -3.89 -7.44
CA LEU A 53 -5.52 -4.19 -8.69
C LEU A 53 -5.10 -5.58 -9.17
N LEU A 54 -6.04 -6.37 -9.64
CA LEU A 54 -5.81 -7.70 -10.19
C LEU A 54 -6.39 -7.81 -11.59
N THR A 55 -5.75 -8.59 -12.47
CA THR A 55 -6.18 -8.73 -13.87
C THR A 55 -5.83 -10.10 -14.42
N THR A 56 -6.59 -10.61 -15.39
CA THR A 56 -6.15 -11.71 -16.25
C THR A 56 -5.50 -11.24 -17.55
N ASP A 57 -5.42 -9.92 -17.78
CA ASP A 57 -4.75 -9.32 -18.94
C ASP A 57 -3.33 -8.86 -18.58
N GLY A 58 -2.33 -9.58 -19.08
CA GLY A 58 -0.92 -9.25 -18.90
C GLY A 58 -0.53 -7.91 -19.55
N LYS A 59 -1.19 -7.49 -20.64
CA LYS A 59 -0.89 -6.21 -21.32
C LYS A 59 -1.33 -5.03 -20.45
N VAL A 60 -2.54 -5.09 -19.89
CA VAL A 60 -3.04 -4.09 -18.92
C VAL A 60 -2.12 -4.02 -17.70
N SER A 61 -1.68 -5.18 -17.21
CA SER A 61 -0.76 -5.22 -16.07
C SER A 61 0.57 -4.52 -16.37
N GLU A 62 1.14 -4.71 -17.55
CA GLU A 62 2.41 -4.08 -17.93
C GLU A 62 2.25 -2.58 -18.20
N GLN A 63 1.16 -2.19 -18.88
CA GLN A 63 0.84 -0.79 -19.14
C GLN A 63 0.74 0.02 -17.85
N ILE A 64 0.10 -0.53 -16.81
CA ILE A 64 -0.05 0.16 -15.52
C ILE A 64 1.25 0.18 -14.73
N ARG A 65 2.05 -0.91 -14.76
CA ARG A 65 3.32 -0.98 -14.02
C ARG A 65 4.42 -0.11 -14.62
N SER A 66 4.44 0.08 -15.93
CA SER A 66 5.45 0.87 -16.63
C SER A 66 5.27 2.39 -16.43
N LYS A 67 4.04 2.82 -16.10
CA LYS A 67 3.71 4.21 -15.78
C LYS A 67 4.15 4.61 -14.37
N LYS A 68 4.56 5.88 -14.21
CA LYS A 68 4.84 6.51 -12.90
C LYS A 68 3.54 7.02 -12.28
N VAL A 69 2.64 6.09 -11.97
CA VAL A 69 1.33 6.43 -11.39
C VAL A 69 1.47 6.75 -9.91
N ASP A 70 0.83 7.83 -9.49
CA ASP A 70 0.71 8.20 -8.09
C ASP A 70 0.03 7.12 -7.26
N LYS A 71 0.59 6.85 -6.09
CA LYS A 71 0.06 5.90 -5.11
C LYS A 71 -0.03 6.60 -3.77
N GLU A 72 -1.24 6.74 -3.27
CA GLU A 72 -1.50 7.37 -1.99
C GLU A 72 -1.65 6.33 -0.89
N TYR A 73 -0.97 6.59 0.22
CA TYR A 73 -0.98 5.74 1.39
C TYR A 73 -1.42 6.54 2.60
N TYR A 74 -2.33 5.98 3.37
CA TYR A 74 -2.57 6.43 4.74
C TYR A 74 -1.66 5.61 5.67
N VAL A 75 -0.89 6.33 6.48
CA VAL A 75 0.20 5.79 7.28
C VAL A 75 -0.05 6.15 8.73
N GLN A 76 -0.30 5.14 9.55
CA GLN A 76 -0.31 5.31 11.00
C GLN A 76 1.12 5.17 11.50
N VAL A 77 1.60 6.16 12.25
CA VAL A 77 2.97 6.19 12.78
C VAL A 77 2.99 6.16 14.30
N ASP A 78 4.13 5.73 14.86
CA ASP A 78 4.40 5.86 16.28
C ASP A 78 4.72 7.31 16.65
N GLY A 79 3.95 7.90 17.56
CA GLY A 79 4.04 9.31 17.95
C GLY A 79 3.08 10.23 17.17
N ILE A 80 3.13 11.52 17.53
CA ILE A 80 2.42 12.60 16.82
C ILE A 80 3.37 13.19 15.78
N ILE A 81 3.15 12.89 14.50
CA ILE A 81 3.98 13.39 13.42
C ILE A 81 3.90 14.91 13.34
N THR A 82 5.05 15.57 13.22
CA THR A 82 5.13 17.03 13.27
C THR A 82 5.10 17.65 11.88
N PRO A 83 4.73 18.94 11.75
CA PRO A 83 4.83 19.67 10.48
C PRO A 83 6.24 19.63 9.87
N GLU A 84 7.29 19.69 10.68
CA GLU A 84 8.69 19.63 10.22
C GLU A 84 9.03 18.26 9.62
N ALA A 85 8.51 17.17 10.20
CA ALA A 85 8.67 15.84 9.65
C ALA A 85 7.93 15.68 8.31
N ILE A 86 6.74 16.27 8.18
CA ILE A 86 6.00 16.32 6.91
C ILE A 86 6.78 17.10 5.85
N GLU A 87 7.33 18.26 6.20
CA GLU A 87 8.14 19.06 5.28
C GLU A 87 9.39 18.30 4.80
N GLN A 88 10.05 17.56 5.71
CA GLN A 88 11.16 16.69 5.34
C GLN A 88 10.74 15.58 4.36
N LEU A 89 9.59 14.94 4.59
CA LEU A 89 9.05 13.94 3.66
C LEU A 89 8.76 14.56 2.29
N GLN A 90 8.15 15.74 2.26
CA GLN A 90 7.83 16.46 1.01
C GLN A 90 9.08 16.80 0.18
N LYS A 91 10.18 17.19 0.84
CA LYS A 91 11.48 17.45 0.19
C LYS A 91 12.23 16.18 -0.22
N GLY A 92 11.73 15.01 0.18
CA GLY A 92 12.40 13.72 0.03
C GLY A 92 13.42 13.47 1.14
N VAL A 93 13.62 12.20 1.51
CA VAL A 93 14.47 11.78 2.63
C VAL A 93 15.42 10.67 2.20
N GLU A 94 16.55 10.54 2.90
CA GLU A 94 17.47 9.42 2.66
C GLU A 94 16.92 8.14 3.32
N ILE A 95 16.83 7.07 2.54
CA ILE A 95 16.42 5.73 3.01
C ILE A 95 17.46 4.69 2.62
N GLY A 96 17.60 3.63 3.41
CA GLY A 96 18.45 2.49 3.06
C GLY A 96 17.88 1.67 1.91
N PHE A 97 18.69 1.39 0.89
CA PHE A 97 18.31 0.59 -0.29
C PHE A 97 19.52 -0.17 -0.85
N GLU A 98 19.39 -1.49 -1.04
CA GLU A 98 20.42 -2.36 -1.66
C GLU A 98 21.85 -2.14 -1.14
N GLY A 99 22.02 -2.04 0.19
CA GLY A 99 23.33 -1.84 0.82
C GLY A 99 23.86 -0.40 0.77
N GLY A 100 23.13 0.54 0.17
CA GLY A 100 23.45 1.95 0.11
C GLY A 100 22.33 2.86 0.64
N LYS A 101 22.50 4.16 0.41
CA LYS A 101 21.48 5.18 0.65
C LYS A 101 20.81 5.60 -0.65
N TYR A 102 19.53 5.88 -0.58
CA TYR A 102 18.73 6.43 -1.68
C TYR A 102 17.96 7.65 -1.19
N LYS A 103 18.13 8.79 -1.86
CA LYS A 103 17.29 9.97 -1.62
C LYS A 103 15.97 9.78 -2.38
N THR A 104 14.85 9.73 -1.66
CA THR A 104 13.53 9.64 -2.30
C THR A 104 13.23 10.90 -3.09
N LYS A 105 12.37 10.77 -4.09
CA LYS A 105 11.86 11.95 -4.80
C LYS A 105 11.01 12.81 -3.86
N PRO A 106 10.89 14.12 -4.14
CA PRO A 106 9.85 14.94 -3.54
C PRO A 106 8.48 14.31 -3.74
N CYS A 107 7.62 14.45 -2.74
CA CYS A 107 6.32 13.79 -2.71
C CYS A 107 5.26 14.68 -2.05
N SER A 108 3.99 14.36 -2.23
CA SER A 108 2.93 15.01 -1.43
C SER A 108 2.79 14.26 -0.11
N ALA A 109 2.78 15.00 1.00
CA ALA A 109 2.54 14.44 2.33
C ALA A 109 1.78 15.43 3.20
N PHE A 110 0.85 14.94 4.02
CA PHE A 110 -0.01 15.76 4.89
C PHE A 110 -0.31 15.03 6.19
N ILE A 111 -0.45 15.77 7.30
CA ILE A 111 -1.06 15.24 8.53
C ILE A 111 -2.54 14.97 8.24
N VAL A 112 -3.05 13.84 8.71
CA VAL A 112 -4.45 13.45 8.53
C VAL A 112 -5.10 13.27 9.89
N THR A 113 -6.19 13.99 10.13
CA THR A 113 -6.98 13.92 11.37
C THR A 113 -8.18 12.98 11.23
N GLU A 114 -8.69 12.82 10.02
CA GLU A 114 -9.83 11.97 9.71
C GLU A 114 -9.43 10.89 8.73
N ILE A 115 -9.69 9.63 9.09
CA ILE A 115 -9.43 8.49 8.23
C ILE A 115 -10.73 7.69 8.00
N PRO A 116 -10.87 7.04 6.83
CA PRO A 116 -11.88 6.02 6.66
C PRO A 116 -11.72 4.93 7.72
N ASP A 117 -12.84 4.32 8.12
CA ASP A 117 -12.80 3.11 8.93
C ASP A 117 -12.23 1.94 8.10
N PHE A 118 -10.94 1.67 8.29
CA PHE A 118 -10.23 0.54 7.70
C PHE A 118 -10.46 -0.78 8.46
N GLY A 119 -11.34 -0.79 9.47
CA GLY A 119 -11.60 -1.94 10.32
C GLY A 119 -10.41 -2.34 11.20
N PRO A 120 -10.61 -3.33 12.10
CA PRO A 120 -9.56 -3.88 12.92
C PRO A 120 -8.54 -4.63 12.06
N ARG A 121 -7.26 -4.49 12.40
CA ARG A 121 -6.21 -5.31 11.80
C ARG A 121 -6.19 -6.69 12.46
N ALA A 122 -5.94 -7.75 11.70
CA ALA A 122 -5.83 -9.11 12.21
C ALA A 122 -4.75 -9.29 13.31
N LYS A 123 -3.77 -8.38 13.38
CA LYS A 123 -2.79 -8.29 14.47
C LYS A 123 -2.94 -6.94 15.16
N LYS A 124 -3.14 -6.94 16.49
CA LYS A 124 -3.17 -5.73 17.32
C LYS A 124 -1.93 -4.89 17.01
N ILE A 125 -2.14 -3.63 16.68
CA ILE A 125 -1.09 -2.72 16.23
C ILE A 125 -0.20 -2.35 17.42
N ARG A 126 -0.83 -2.03 18.55
CA ARG A 126 -0.15 -1.61 19.77
C ARG A 126 -1.05 -1.76 20.98
N ASP A 127 -0.43 -1.88 22.15
CA ASP A 127 -1.13 -1.67 23.43
C ASP A 127 -1.26 -0.18 23.77
N GLU A 128 -2.26 0.18 24.58
CA GLU A 128 -2.57 1.58 24.92
C GLU A 128 -1.45 2.25 25.71
N ARG A 129 -0.64 1.47 26.41
CA ARG A 129 0.46 1.96 27.27
C ARG A 129 1.63 2.59 26.53
N HIS A 130 1.72 2.41 25.22
CA HIS A 130 2.95 2.73 24.50
C HIS A 130 3.00 4.17 23.94
N GLY A 131 2.01 5.01 24.25
CA GLY A 131 1.98 6.41 23.82
C GLY A 131 1.17 6.63 22.53
N PRO A 132 1.07 7.90 22.09
CA PRO A 132 0.14 8.29 21.03
C PRO A 132 0.54 7.75 19.67
N THR A 133 -0.43 7.74 18.75
CA THR A 133 -0.21 7.50 17.33
C THR A 133 -0.92 8.59 16.54
N SER A 134 -0.44 8.85 15.33
CA SER A 134 -1.05 9.81 14.40
C SER A 134 -1.03 9.27 12.99
N TRP A 135 -1.78 9.92 12.11
CA TRP A 135 -1.90 9.53 10.71
C TRP A 135 -1.31 10.61 9.79
N ALA A 136 -0.74 10.14 8.69
CA ALA A 136 -0.34 10.98 7.57
C ALA A 136 -0.79 10.35 6.24
N SER A 137 -1.11 11.20 5.27
CA SER A 137 -1.21 10.79 3.86
C SER A 137 0.15 11.01 3.20
N ILE A 138 0.62 10.04 2.43
CA ILE A 138 1.85 10.12 1.64
C ILE A 138 1.55 9.60 0.23
N THR A 139 1.76 10.44 -0.78
CA THR A 139 1.59 10.08 -2.20
C THR A 139 2.94 10.01 -2.89
N VAL A 140 3.30 8.84 -3.41
CA VAL A 140 4.56 8.60 -4.14
C VAL A 140 4.30 8.03 -5.53
N ASN A 141 5.13 8.42 -6.51
CA ASN A 141 5.10 7.90 -7.87
C ASN A 141 6.24 6.90 -8.18
N GLU A 142 6.95 6.46 -7.14
CA GLU A 142 7.98 5.44 -7.18
C GLU A 142 7.64 4.25 -6.27
N GLY A 143 8.36 3.14 -6.43
CA GLY A 143 8.05 1.86 -5.79
C GLY A 143 9.26 1.15 -5.23
N LYS A 144 10.08 1.83 -4.42
CA LYS A 144 11.24 1.19 -3.76
C LYS A 144 10.78 0.23 -2.64
N PHE A 145 11.58 -0.79 -2.36
CA PHE A 145 11.26 -1.79 -1.33
C PHE A 145 11.03 -1.14 0.05
N ARG A 146 9.81 -1.31 0.58
CA ARG A 146 9.32 -0.74 1.85
C ARG A 146 9.46 0.79 1.93
N GLN A 147 9.39 1.48 0.80
CA GLN A 147 9.71 2.91 0.69
C GLN A 147 9.03 3.78 1.76
N VAL A 148 7.71 3.79 1.80
CA VAL A 148 6.95 4.65 2.73
C VAL A 148 7.32 4.36 4.19
N ARG A 149 7.48 3.08 4.55
CA ARG A 149 7.89 2.69 5.90
C ARG A 149 9.28 3.20 6.28
N LYS A 150 10.21 3.15 5.33
CA LYS A 150 11.56 3.69 5.52
C LYS A 150 11.56 5.21 5.58
N MET A 151 10.72 5.87 4.79
CA MET A 151 10.58 7.32 4.79
C MET A 151 10.09 7.83 6.15
N THR A 152 9.01 7.27 6.70
CA THR A 152 8.51 7.74 8.00
C THR A 152 9.48 7.41 9.14
N ALA A 153 10.17 6.27 9.07
CA ALA A 153 11.23 5.94 10.04
C ALA A 153 12.42 6.92 9.97
N ALA A 154 12.81 7.37 8.77
CA ALA A 154 13.91 8.31 8.58
C ALA A 154 13.65 9.70 9.21
N VAL A 155 12.38 10.10 9.32
CA VAL A 155 11.97 11.35 10.00
C VAL A 155 11.59 11.14 11.47
N GLY A 156 11.87 9.95 12.04
CA GLY A 156 11.66 9.66 13.46
C GLY A 156 10.30 9.07 13.82
N PHE A 157 9.45 8.73 12.85
CA PHE A 157 8.07 8.26 13.06
C PHE A 157 7.85 6.88 12.39
N PRO A 158 8.32 5.77 12.97
CA PRO A 158 8.18 4.44 12.39
C PRO A 158 6.72 4.07 12.06
N THR A 159 6.49 3.47 10.88
CA THR A 159 5.14 3.08 10.44
C THR A 159 4.61 1.87 11.22
N LEU A 160 3.44 2.04 11.84
CA LEU A 160 2.69 0.99 12.53
C LEU A 160 1.67 0.30 11.61
N ARG A 161 0.93 1.08 10.82
CA ARG A 161 -0.06 0.60 9.83
C ARG A 161 0.11 1.34 8.52
N LEU A 162 0.00 0.62 7.40
CA LEU A 162 0.14 1.17 6.06
C LEU A 162 -0.99 0.67 5.19
N VAL A 163 -1.84 1.59 4.73
CA VAL A 163 -2.98 1.28 3.86
C VAL A 163 -2.85 2.08 2.57
N ARG A 164 -2.72 1.40 1.42
CA ARG A 164 -2.82 2.08 0.13
C ARG A 164 -4.27 2.39 -0.17
N VAL A 165 -4.60 3.67 -0.32
CA VAL A 165 -5.99 4.11 -0.53
C VAL A 165 -6.27 4.48 -1.97
N ARG A 166 -5.23 4.73 -2.78
CA ARG A 166 -5.38 5.18 -4.17
C ARG A 166 -4.22 4.75 -5.07
N ILE A 167 -4.53 4.47 -6.33
CA ILE A 167 -3.59 4.32 -7.45
C ILE A 167 -4.14 5.14 -8.62
N GLY A 168 -3.47 6.23 -8.98
CA GLY A 168 -3.96 7.19 -9.98
C GLY A 168 -5.31 7.75 -9.57
N ASN A 169 -6.34 7.54 -10.39
CA ASN A 169 -7.73 7.89 -10.13
C ASN A 169 -8.59 6.68 -9.65
N VAL A 170 -7.97 5.54 -9.31
CA VAL A 170 -8.66 4.41 -8.71
C VAL A 170 -8.54 4.49 -7.19
N TYR A 171 -9.67 4.51 -6.50
CA TYR A 171 -9.78 4.65 -5.05
C TYR A 171 -10.22 3.35 -4.40
N LEU A 172 -9.82 3.14 -3.14
CA LEU A 172 -10.27 2.02 -2.31
C LEU A 172 -11.77 2.07 -1.99
N GLN A 173 -12.37 3.27 -2.05
CA GLN A 173 -13.78 3.53 -1.75
C GLN A 173 -14.19 2.96 -0.37
N ASN A 174 -15.35 2.30 -0.30
CA ASN A 174 -15.91 1.74 0.93
C ASN A 174 -15.56 0.26 1.13
N LEU A 175 -14.65 -0.30 0.31
CA LEU A 175 -14.22 -1.68 0.46
C LEU A 175 -13.61 -1.90 1.84
N LYS A 176 -13.95 -3.02 2.46
CA LYS A 176 -13.37 -3.50 3.71
C LYS A 176 -12.30 -4.54 3.42
N ALA A 177 -11.48 -4.85 4.42
CA ALA A 177 -10.38 -5.78 4.26
C ALA A 177 -10.86 -7.16 3.80
N GLY A 178 -10.43 -7.58 2.60
CA GLY A 178 -10.82 -8.84 1.98
C GLY A 178 -11.86 -8.68 0.88
N ASP A 179 -12.55 -7.54 0.82
CA ASP A 179 -13.54 -7.28 -0.22
C ASP A 179 -12.90 -7.21 -1.61
N VAL A 180 -13.61 -7.79 -2.56
CA VAL A 180 -13.25 -7.85 -3.98
C VAL A 180 -14.38 -7.24 -4.78
N LEU A 181 -14.05 -6.28 -5.64
CA LEU A 181 -14.96 -5.67 -6.60
C LEU A 181 -14.47 -5.99 -8.01
N GLU A 182 -15.27 -6.71 -8.79
CA GLU A 182 -15.01 -6.87 -10.23
C GLU A 182 -15.38 -5.60 -11.00
N VAL A 183 -14.53 -5.19 -11.93
CA VAL A 183 -14.69 -4.00 -12.75
C VAL A 183 -14.47 -4.32 -14.22
N SER A 184 -15.03 -3.52 -15.12
CA SER A 184 -14.86 -3.71 -16.57
C SER A 184 -13.44 -3.39 -17.06
N GLY A 185 -12.69 -2.60 -16.28
CA GLY A 185 -11.31 -2.22 -16.56
C GLY A 185 -10.83 -1.17 -15.56
N PHE A 186 -9.59 -0.70 -15.74
CA PHE A 186 -9.04 0.37 -14.92
C PHE A 186 -8.92 1.64 -15.76
N GLN A 187 -9.54 2.72 -15.30
CA GLN A 187 -9.20 4.06 -15.78
C GLN A 187 -8.02 4.52 -14.93
N ILE A 188 -6.80 4.54 -15.48
CA ILE A 188 -5.61 5.05 -14.81
C ILE A 188 -5.03 6.18 -15.64
N ASN A 189 -5.28 7.41 -15.20
CA ASN A 189 -4.62 8.59 -15.72
C ASN A 189 -3.27 8.78 -15.03
N ASP A 190 -2.36 9.45 -15.74
CA ASP A 190 -1.03 9.82 -15.22
C ASP A 190 -1.14 10.98 -14.22
#